data_AF-A0A2M6Y4C9-F1
#
_entry.id   AF-A0A2M6Y4C9-F1
#
_cell.length_a   1.000
_cell.length_b   1.000
_cell.length_c   1.000
_cell.angle_alpha   90.00
_cell.angle_beta   90.00
_cell.angle_gamma   90.00
#
_symmetry.space_group_name_H-M   'P 1'
#
loop_
_entity.id
_entity.type
_entity.pdbx_description
1 polymer ?
#
loop_
_entity_poly.entity_id
_entity_poly.type
_entity_poly.pdbx_seq_one_letter_code
_entity_poly.pdbx_strand_id
1 'polypeptide(L)' 'MVFVKVRDNESIEEALRRFKHDCERNGILKEIKRREFYMAPSLKRKIKSQEARRKVRKGRRGY' A
#
# COMPACT_ATOMS: atom_id res chain seq x y z
N MET A 1 6.12 -3.87 9.30
CA MET A 1 6.81 -5.13 9.00
C MET A 1 5.73 -6.18 8.77
N VAL A 2 5.80 -6.94 7.68
CA VAL A 2 4.78 -7.95 7.31
C VAL A 2 5.39 -9.34 7.50
N PHE A 3 4.62 -10.24 8.09
CA PHE A 3 5.01 -11.61 8.37
C PHE A 3 3.86 -12.54 8.00
N VAL A 4 4.16 -13.60 7.23
CA VAL A 4 3.19 -14.62 6.83
C VAL A 4 3.76 -15.97 7.24
N LYS A 5 3.02 -16.71 8.07
CA LYS A 5 3.31 -18.13 8.35
C LYS A 5 2.77 -18.96 7.20
N VAL A 6 3.61 -19.80 6.61
CA VAL A 6 3.17 -20.85 5.69
C VAL A 6 2.44 -21.91 6.52
N ARG A 7 1.24 -22.31 6.11
CA ARG A 7 0.52 -23.42 6.75
C ARG A 7 0.82 -24.73 6.03
N ASP A 8 0.64 -25.84 6.74
CA ASP A 8 1.01 -27.19 6.25
C ASP A 8 0.23 -27.65 5.01
N ASN A 9 -0.93 -27.05 4.72
CA ASN A 9 -1.79 -27.38 3.58
C ASN A 9 -1.77 -26.31 2.45
N GLU A 10 -0.82 -25.38 2.47
CA GLU A 10 -0.78 -24.27 1.50
C GLU A 10 0.43 -24.42 0.57
N SER A 11 0.23 -24.13 -0.72
CA SER A 11 1.36 -24.06 -1.65
C SER A 11 2.19 -22.80 -1.39
N ILE A 12 3.50 -22.87 -1.66
CA ILE A 12 4.42 -21.72 -1.54
C ILE A 12 3.91 -20.52 -2.33
N GLU A 13 3.31 -20.76 -3.50
CA GLU A 13 2.79 -19.69 -4.37
C GLU A 13 1.59 -18.96 -3.75
N GLU A 14 0.74 -19.66 -3.01
CA GLU A 14 -0.37 -19.05 -2.27
C GLU A 14 0.13 -18.23 -1.07
N ALA A 15 1.17 -18.70 -0.39
CA ALA A 15 1.83 -17.94 0.66
C ALA A 15 2.44 -16.63 0.13
N LEU A 16 3.11 -16.68 -1.03
CA LEU A 16 3.65 -15.49 -1.70
C LEU A 16 2.55 -14.51 -2.12
N ARG A 17 1.42 -15.01 -2.62
CA ARG A 17 0.28 -14.17 -2.99
C ARG A 17 -0.28 -13.40 -1.79
N ARG A 18 -0.45 -14.07 -0.65
CA ARG A 18 -0.89 -13.43 0.60
C ARG A 18 0.13 -12.44 1.12
N PHE A 19 1.41 -12.79 1.09
CA PHE A 19 2.48 -11.87 1.49
C PHE A 19 2.48 -10.59 0.65
N LYS A 20 2.31 -10.72 -0.68
CA LYS A 20 2.18 -9.55 -1.57
C LYS A 20 0.96 -8.71 -1.22
N HIS A 21 -0.20 -9.34 -1.01
CA HIS A 21 -1.43 -8.66 -0.63
C HIS A 21 -1.28 -7.92 0.72
N ASP A 22 -0.65 -8.55 1.70
CA ASP A 22 -0.40 -7.92 3.01
C ASP A 22 0.62 -6.78 2.89
N CYS A 23 1.65 -6.88 2.04
CA CYS A 23 2.56 -5.78 1.74
C CYS A 23 1.84 -4.58 1.10
N GLU A 24 0.91 -4.84 0.18
CA GLU A 24 0.10 -3.81 -0.46
C GLU A 24 -0.87 -3.16 0.54
N ARG A 25 -1.56 -3.97 1.36
CA ARG A 25 -2.48 -3.49 2.40
C ARG A 25 -1.76 -2.62 3.43
N ASN A 26 -0.57 -3.02 3.86
CA ASN A 26 0.26 -2.25 4.78
C ASN A 26 0.95 -1.05 4.11
N GLY A 27 0.83 -0.91 2.78
CA GLY A 27 1.39 0.21 2.04
C GLY A 27 2.92 0.25 2.03
N ILE A 28 3.60 -0.87 2.26
CA ILE A 28 5.06 -0.95 2.36
C ILE A 28 5.72 -0.44 1.08
N LEU A 29 5.23 -0.88 -0.08
CA LEU A 29 5.75 -0.45 -1.39
C LEU A 29 5.61 1.06 -1.60
N LYS A 30 4.52 1.65 -1.10
CA LYS A 30 4.29 3.08 -1.17
C LYS A 30 5.21 3.85 -0.22
N GLU A 31 5.49 3.29 0.95
CA GLU A 31 6.41 3.87 1.92
C GLU A 31 7.85 3.88 1.40
N ILE A 32 8.29 2.78 0.78
CA ILE A 32 9.60 2.69 0.11
C ILE A 32 9.73 3.83 -0.90
N LYS A 33 8.78 3.93 -1.85
CA LYS A 33 8.79 4.98 -2.87
C LYS A 33 8.78 6.40 -2.31
N ARG A 34 8.12 6.61 -1.17
CA ARG A 34 8.09 7.92 -0.48
C ARG A 34 9.44 8.28 0.16
N ARG A 35 10.24 7.27 0.53
CA ARG A 35 11.53 7.43 1.21
C ARG A 35 12.73 7.38 0.27
N GLU A 36 12.55 6.90 -0.97
CA GLU A 36 13.61 6.86 -1.98
C GLU A 36 14.30 8.22 -2.18
N PHE A 37 13.55 9.32 -2.10
CA PHE A 37 14.08 10.67 -2.26
C PHE A 37 13.52 11.62 -1.22
N TYR A 38 14.32 12.63 -0.83
CA TYR A 38 13.82 13.71 0.02
C TYR A 38 12.74 14.50 -0.72
N MET A 39 11.59 14.65 -0.07
CA MET A 39 10.52 15.53 -0.53
C MET A 39 10.29 16.62 0.49
N ALA A 40 10.22 17.86 0.00
CA ALA A 40 9.90 19.02 0.82
C ALA A 40 8.54 18.85 1.54
N PRO A 41 8.38 19.40 2.76
CA PRO A 41 7.14 19.27 3.54
C PRO A 41 5.89 19.76 2.79
N SER A 42 6.02 20.84 2.01
CA SER A 42 4.95 21.40 1.18
C SER A 42 4.46 20.41 0.13
N LEU A 43 5.39 19.75 -0.57
CA LEU A 43 5.08 18.75 -1.58
C LEU A 43 4.43 17.49 -0.97
N LYS A 44 4.93 17.04 0.19
CA LYS A 44 4.31 15.94 0.96
C LYS A 44 2.85 16.25 1.32
N ARG A 45 2.54 17.47 1.78
CA ARG A 45 1.17 17.93 2.09
C ARG A 45 0.30 17.96 0.84
N LYS A 46 0.82 18.48 -0.28
CA LYS A 46 0.11 18.55 -1.57
C LYS A 46 -0.28 17.15 -2.06
N ILE A 47 0.66 16.20 -2.07
CA ILE A 47 0.41 14.82 -2.50
C ILE A 47 -0.62 14.14 -1.59
N LYS A 48 -0.49 14.29 -0.26
CA LYS A 48 -1.45 13.73 0.70
C LYS A 48 -2.88 14.25 0.45
N SER A 49 -3.03 15.55 0.18
CA SER A 49 -4.34 16.16 -0.13
C SER A 49 -4.92 15.62 -1.45
N GLN A 50 -4.10 15.52 -2.50
CA GLN A 50 -4.53 14.97 -3.79
C GLN A 50 -4.97 13.51 -3.68
N GLU A 51 -4.24 12.68 -2.93
CA GLU A 51 -4.59 11.28 -2.69
C GLU A 51 -5.92 11.14 -1.92
N ALA A 52 -6.13 11.97 -0.91
CA ALA A 52 -7.40 12.00 -0.16
C ALA A 52 -8.58 12.36 -1.07
N ARG A 53 -8.44 13.41 -1.90
CA ARG A 53 -9.46 13.80 -2.89
C ARG A 53 -9.74 12.69 -3.89
N ARG A 54 -8.70 12.00 -4.38
CA ARG A 54 -8.84 10.86 -5.30
C ARG A 54 -9.62 9.70 -4.67
N LYS A 55 -9.35 9.38 -3.39
CA LYS A 55 -10.09 8.34 -2.65
C LYS A 55 -11.57 8.69 -2.52
N VAL A 56 -11.90 9.92 -2.12
CA VAL A 56 -13.29 10.39 -2.01
C VAL A 56 -14.02 10.31 -3.36
N ARG A 57 -13.37 10.76 -4.45
CA ARG A 57 -13.97 10.69 -5.80
C ARG A 57 -14.22 9.25 -6.26
N LYS A 58 -13.34 8.31 -5.91
CA LYS A 58 -13.55 6.88 -6.20
C LYS A 58 -14.73 6.31 -5.41
N GLY A 59 -14.86 6.63 -4.12
CA GLY A 59 -15.98 6.19 -3.30
C GLY A 59 -17.33 6.73 -3.78
N ARG A 60 -17.37 7.99 -4.25
CA ARG A 60 -18.58 8.61 -4.81
C ARG A 60 -19.01 8.07 -6.18
N ARG A 61 -18.12 7.41 -6.91
CA ARG A 61 -18.40 6.81 -8.23
C ARG A 61 -18.96 5.38 -8.13
N GLY A 62 -19.05 4.81 -6.92
CA GLY A 62 -19.69 3.54 -6.65
C GLY A 62 -21.12 3.74 -6.17
N TYR A 63 -21.99 4.19 -7.08
CA TYR A 63 -23.44 4.00 -7.10
C TYR A 63 -23.85 4.04 -8.58
#